data_AF-A0AAX6EW78-F1
#
_entry.id   AF-A0AAX6EW78-F1
#
_cell.length_a   1.000
_cell.length_b   1.000
_cell.length_c   1.000
_cell.angle_alpha   90.00
_cell.angle_beta   90.00
_cell.angle_gamma   90.00
#
_symmetry.space_group_name_H-M   'P 1'
#
loop_
_entity.id
_entity.type
_entity.pdbx_description
1 polymer ?
#
loop_
_entity_poly.entity_id
_entity_poly.type
_entity_poly.pdbx_seq_one_letter_code
_entity_poly.pdbx_strand_id
1 'polypeptide(L)'
;MPSIARPPYIMEEIGRSCKNFSSLKVVGTFDLQFASPIASHLPKLKILSVRCSILTKEALLFILDCMDHLEVLNISHCLLLENRTTLGRKHIIRELDQTVMGKVSRLRELPLHESIVHYLPEDGYR
;
A
#
# COMPACT_ATOMS: atom_id res chain seq x y z
N MET A 1 -8.56 -14.98 0.97
CA MET A 1 -8.68 -14.29 -0.34
C MET A 1 -7.53 -14.72 -1.23
N PRO A 2 -7.76 -15.06 -2.51
CA PRO A 2 -6.65 -15.38 -3.41
C PRO A 2 -5.76 -14.14 -3.54
N SER A 3 -4.47 -14.29 -3.23
CA SER A 3 -3.46 -13.26 -3.47
C SER A 3 -2.76 -13.53 -4.79
N ILE A 4 -2.18 -12.49 -5.39
CA ILE A 4 -1.26 -12.67 -6.50
C ILE A 4 -0.02 -13.39 -5.94
N ALA A 5 0.16 -14.66 -6.32
CA ALA A 5 1.25 -15.50 -5.83
C ALA A 5 2.63 -15.01 -6.28
N ARG A 6 2.72 -14.26 -7.40
CA ARG A 6 3.95 -13.66 -7.92
C ARG A 6 3.71 -12.23 -8.40
N PRO A 7 3.73 -11.23 -7.49
CA PRO A 7 3.56 -9.83 -7.87
C PRO A 7 4.55 -9.37 -8.95
N PRO A 8 5.85 -9.74 -8.93
CA PRO A 8 6.81 -9.32 -9.96
C PRO A 8 6.37 -9.65 -11.38
N TYR A 9 6.01 -10.91 -11.63
CA TYR A 9 5.64 -11.38 -12.96
C TYR A 9 4.40 -10.67 -13.50
N ILE A 10 3.36 -10.50 -12.67
CA ILE A 10 2.13 -9.84 -13.11
C ILE A 10 2.37 -8.35 -13.38
N MET A 11 3.11 -7.65 -12.52
CA MET A 11 3.39 -6.22 -12.72
C MET A 11 4.27 -5.99 -13.96
N GLU A 12 5.26 -6.85 -14.19
CA GLU A 12 6.09 -6.81 -15.39
C GLU A 12 5.25 -6.99 -16.66
N GLU A 13 4.38 -8.00 -16.70
CA GLU A 13 3.57 -8.29 -17.87
C GLU A 13 2.56 -7.18 -18.14
N ILE A 14 1.95 -6.60 -17.10
CA ILE A 14 1.10 -5.41 -17.24
C ILE A 14 1.90 -4.24 -17.82
N GLY A 15 3.08 -3.94 -17.27
CA GLY A 15 3.91 -2.83 -17.75
C GLY A 15 4.36 -3.03 -19.21
N ARG A 16 4.61 -4.28 -19.61
CA ARG A 16 4.99 -4.63 -20.98
C ARG A 16 3.82 -4.49 -21.95
N SER A 17 2.65 -5.02 -21.58
CA SER A 17 1.51 -5.20 -22.49
C SER A 17 0.51 -4.03 -22.48
N CYS A 18 0.36 -3.31 -21.37
CA CYS A 18 -0.65 -2.28 -21.18
C CYS A 18 -0.04 -0.86 -21.20
N LYS A 19 0.19 -0.29 -22.39
CA LYS A 19 0.88 1.01 -22.54
C LYS A 19 0.20 2.22 -21.89
N ASN A 20 -1.11 2.16 -21.68
CA ASN A 20 -1.92 3.22 -21.07
C ASN A 20 -2.42 2.85 -19.67
N PHE A 21 -1.79 1.86 -19.01
CA PHE A 21 -2.19 1.43 -17.68
C PHE A 21 -1.92 2.51 -16.64
N SER A 22 -2.98 2.95 -15.95
CA SER A 22 -2.92 4.12 -15.06
C SER A 22 -3.60 3.91 -13.71
N SER A 23 -4.37 2.84 -13.53
CA SER A 23 -5.08 2.55 -12.28
C SER A 23 -4.93 1.08 -11.88
N LEU A 24 -4.55 0.85 -10.62
CA LEU A 24 -4.42 -0.47 -10.03
C LEU A 24 -5.18 -0.52 -8.70
N LYS A 25 -5.96 -1.58 -8.51
CA LYS A 25 -6.59 -1.91 -7.22
C LYS A 25 -6.03 -3.21 -6.67
N VAL A 26 -5.64 -3.20 -5.41
CA VAL A 26 -5.05 -4.32 -4.69
C VAL A 26 -5.87 -4.59 -3.43
N VAL A 27 -6.07 -5.88 -3.14
CA VAL A 27 -6.67 -6.35 -1.91
C VAL A 27 -5.85 -7.53 -1.39
N GLY A 28 -5.39 -7.47 -0.14
CA GLY A 28 -4.58 -8.52 0.49
C GLY A 28 -3.47 -7.93 1.35
N THR A 29 -2.35 -8.63 1.46
CA THR A 29 -1.14 -8.09 2.12
C THR A 29 -0.40 -7.20 1.15
N PHE A 30 -0.13 -5.96 1.56
CA PHE A 30 0.66 -4.97 0.83
C PHE A 30 1.88 -4.59 1.67
N ASP A 31 2.97 -5.32 1.44
CA ASP A 31 4.28 -5.08 2.04
C ASP A 31 5.28 -4.62 0.98
N LEU A 32 6.54 -4.44 1.37
CA LEU A 32 7.59 -3.98 0.46
C LEU A 32 7.79 -4.93 -0.74
N GLN A 33 7.57 -6.23 -0.56
CA GLN A 33 7.70 -7.22 -1.64
C GLN A 33 6.59 -7.05 -2.69
N PHE A 34 5.42 -6.58 -2.29
CA PHE A 34 4.35 -6.23 -3.21
C PHE A 34 4.55 -4.84 -3.84
N ALA A 35 5.00 -3.87 -3.05
CA ALA A 35 5.20 -2.48 -3.49
C ALA A 35 6.33 -2.32 -4.51
N SER A 36 7.46 -3.02 -4.31
CA SER A 36 8.65 -2.90 -5.15
C SER A 36 8.37 -3.19 -6.64
N PRO A 37 7.74 -4.32 -7.01
CA PRO A 37 7.34 -4.59 -8.39
C PRO A 37 6.44 -3.54 -9.04
N ILE A 38 5.52 -2.95 -8.28
CA ILE A 38 4.64 -1.89 -8.80
C ILE A 38 5.50 -0.69 -9.19
N ALA A 39 6.37 -0.22 -8.31
CA ALA A 39 7.22 0.92 -8.60
C ALA A 39 8.18 0.65 -9.76
N SER A 40 8.75 -0.56 -9.84
CA SER A 40 9.69 -0.93 -10.90
C SER A 40 9.05 -1.10 -12.28
N HIS A 41 7.86 -1.71 -12.36
CA HIS A 41 7.26 -2.08 -13.64
C HIS A 41 6.10 -1.17 -14.07
N LEU A 42 5.50 -0.43 -13.14
CA LEU A 42 4.39 0.49 -13.37
C LEU A 42 4.72 1.93 -12.95
N PRO A 43 5.87 2.52 -13.35
CA PRO A 43 6.34 3.81 -12.84
C PRO A 43 5.43 5.00 -13.19
N LYS A 44 4.56 4.85 -14.20
CA LYS A 44 3.60 5.88 -14.67
C LYS A 44 2.20 5.72 -14.08
N LEU A 45 2.00 4.80 -13.13
CA LEU A 45 0.70 4.60 -12.50
C LEU A 45 0.25 5.89 -11.81
N LYS A 46 -1.00 6.29 -12.06
CA LYS A 46 -1.59 7.52 -11.51
C LYS A 46 -2.47 7.25 -10.30
N ILE A 47 -3.15 6.10 -10.28
CA ILE A 47 -4.11 5.75 -9.24
C ILE A 47 -3.75 4.39 -8.66
N LEU A 48 -3.45 4.37 -7.37
CA LEU A 48 -3.26 3.14 -6.61
C LEU A 48 -4.31 3.06 -5.50
N SER A 49 -5.11 2.01 -5.52
CA SER A 49 -6.10 1.73 -4.48
C SER A 49 -5.75 0.44 -3.75
N VAL A 50 -5.26 0.56 -2.53
CA VAL A 50 -5.04 -0.54 -1.59
C VAL A 50 -6.18 -0.48 -0.58
N ARG A 51 -7.10 -1.44 -0.57
CA ARG A 51 -8.22 -1.42 0.38
C ARG A 51 -8.42 -2.78 1.02
N CYS A 52 -9.05 -2.80 2.20
CA CYS A 52 -9.35 -4.04 2.93
C CYS A 52 -8.11 -4.92 3.07
N SER A 53 -6.97 -4.28 3.34
CA SER A 53 -5.63 -4.85 3.19
C SER A 53 -4.80 -4.64 4.45
N ILE A 54 -3.82 -5.51 4.67
CA ILE A 54 -2.75 -5.23 5.63
C ILE A 54 -1.70 -4.43 4.89
N LEU A 55 -1.45 -3.19 5.31
CA LEU A 55 -0.47 -2.29 4.69
C LEU A 55 0.69 -2.10 5.67
N THR A 56 1.94 -2.29 5.24
CA THR A 56 3.09 -1.91 6.07
C THR A 56 3.47 -0.45 5.84
N LYS A 57 3.90 0.24 6.91
CA LYS A 57 4.41 1.62 6.83
C LYS A 57 5.58 1.73 5.86
N GLU A 58 6.46 0.74 5.83
CA GLU A 58 7.57 0.67 4.88
C GLU A 58 7.09 0.63 3.43
N ALA A 59 6.09 -0.19 3.10
CA ALA A 59 5.53 -0.24 1.75
C ALA A 59 4.87 1.09 1.36
N LEU A 60 4.17 1.72 2.31
CA LEU A 60 3.54 3.03 2.10
C LEU A 60 4.59 4.10 1.78
N LEU A 61 5.64 4.21 2.60
CA LEU A 61 6.73 5.16 2.37
C LEU A 61 7.44 4.89 1.04
N PHE A 62 7.72 3.62 0.75
CA PHE A 62 8.39 3.22 -0.50
C PHE A 62 7.60 3.67 -1.75
N ILE A 63 6.28 3.46 -1.78
CA ILE A 63 5.45 3.93 -2.90
C ILE A 63 5.47 5.45 -3.00
N LEU A 64 5.36 6.15 -1.86
CA LEU A 64 5.38 7.60 -1.83
C LEU A 64 6.72 8.19 -2.30
N ASP A 65 7.82 7.46 -2.09
CA ASP A 65 9.18 7.86 -2.48
C ASP A 65 9.55 7.50 -3.91
N CYS A 66 9.02 6.39 -4.46
CA CYS A 66 9.45 5.89 -5.77
C CYS A 66 8.45 6.17 -6.91
N MET A 67 7.22 6.58 -6.62
CA MET A 67 6.17 6.75 -7.64
C MET A 67 5.75 8.21 -7.84
N ASP A 68 6.59 8.97 -8.54
CA ASP A 68 6.41 10.42 -8.76
C ASP A 68 5.13 10.78 -9.51
N HIS A 69 4.67 9.90 -10.41
CA HIS A 69 3.45 10.10 -11.21
C HIS A 69 2.15 9.74 -10.48
N LEU A 70 2.23 9.21 -9.26
CA LEU A 70 1.05 8.86 -8.49
C LEU A 70 0.29 10.12 -8.09
N GLU A 71 -0.98 10.20 -8.47
CA GLU A 71 -1.88 11.32 -8.21
C GLU A 71 -2.89 10.99 -7.10
N VAL A 72 -3.33 9.73 -7.05
CA VAL A 72 -4.32 9.24 -6.08
C VAL A 72 -3.80 7.98 -5.39
N LEU A 73 -3.77 8.04 -4.06
CA LEU A 73 -3.52 6.88 -3.21
C LEU A 73 -4.75 6.66 -2.34
N ASN A 74 -5.45 5.55 -2.53
CA ASN A 74 -6.55 5.16 -1.66
C ASN A 74 -6.08 4.03 -0.75
N ILE A 75 -6.04 4.30 0.57
CA ILE A 75 -5.68 3.33 1.61
C ILE A 75 -6.84 3.09 2.60
N SER A 76 -8.08 3.34 2.19
CA SER A 76 -9.24 3.20 3.07
C SER A 76 -9.43 1.73 3.49
N HIS A 77 -9.82 1.52 4.76
CA HIS A 77 -10.01 0.20 5.36
C HIS A 77 -8.74 -0.68 5.35
N CYS A 78 -7.58 -0.05 5.48
CA CYS A 78 -6.31 -0.78 5.64
C CYS A 78 -5.89 -0.83 7.11
N LEU A 79 -5.40 -2.00 7.52
CA LEU A 79 -4.70 -2.13 8.78
C LEU A 79 -3.23 -1.74 8.56
N LEU A 80 -2.85 -0.54 9.03
CA LEU A 80 -1.49 -0.05 8.90
C LEU A 80 -0.61 -0.63 10.01
N LEU A 81 0.46 -1.32 9.64
CA LEU A 81 1.41 -1.94 10.56
C LEU A 81 2.78 -1.27 10.47
N GLU A 82 3.36 -1.01 11.64
CA GLU A 82 4.78 -0.67 11.74
C GLU A 82 5.65 -1.90 11.44
N ASN A 83 6.88 -1.65 10.99
CA ASN A 83 7.85 -2.71 10.75
C ASN A 83 8.09 -3.52 12.03
N ARG A 84 8.47 -4.79 11.84
CA ARG A 84 8.82 -5.67 12.95
C ARG A 84 9.93 -5.00 13.76
N THR A 85 9.62 -4.66 15.00
CA THR A 85 10.63 -4.26 15.97
C THR A 85 11.52 -5.46 16.30
N THR A 86 12.67 -5.22 16.92
CA THR A 86 13.60 -6.28 17.37
C THR A 86 12.94 -7.34 18.27
N LEU A 87 11.78 -7.01 18.87
CA LEU A 87 10.97 -7.90 19.70
C LEU A 87 9.91 -8.70 18.91
N GLY A 88 9.89 -8.60 17.57
CA GLY A 88 8.99 -9.35 16.69
C GLY A 88 7.52 -8.89 16.71
N ARG A 89 7.16 -7.91 17.56
CA ARG A 89 5.80 -7.38 17.68
C ARG A 89 5.52 -6.39 16.54
N LYS A 90 4.40 -6.59 15.83
CA LYS A 90 3.88 -5.62 14.86
C LYS A 90 2.95 -4.65 15.61
N HIS A 91 3.18 -3.35 15.47
CA HIS A 91 2.34 -2.33 16.08
C HIS A 91 1.35 -1.80 15.05
N ILE A 92 0.08 -1.69 15.43
CA ILE A 92 -0.94 -1.06 14.61
C ILE A 92 -0.76 0.45 14.72
N ILE A 93 -0.59 1.10 13.58
CA ILE A 93 -0.53 2.55 13.48
C ILE A 93 -1.95 3.05 13.30
N ARG A 94 -2.42 3.92 14.20
CA ARG A 94 -3.78 4.48 14.18
C ARG A 94 -3.87 5.78 13.39
N GLU A 95 -2.77 6.52 13.29
CA GLU A 95 -2.69 7.82 12.64
C GLU A 95 -1.39 7.94 11.85
N LEU A 96 -1.44 8.64 10.71
CA LEU A 96 -0.26 8.89 9.90
C LEU A 96 0.60 9.97 10.54
N ASP A 97 1.90 9.72 10.70
CA ASP A 97 2.83 10.70 11.24
C ASP A 97 3.13 11.83 10.25
N GLN A 98 3.80 12.87 10.73
CA GLN A 98 4.16 14.04 9.92
C GLN A 98 5.06 13.68 8.72
N THR A 99 5.85 12.61 8.80
CA THR A 99 6.69 12.15 7.69
C THR A 99 5.83 11.62 6.55
N VAL A 100 4.85 10.77 6.84
CA VAL A 100 3.89 10.29 5.84
C VAL A 100 3.06 11.46 5.32
N MET A 101 2.55 12.33 6.21
CA MET A 101 1.74 13.49 5.84
C MET A 101 2.49 14.47 4.90
N GLY A 102 3.78 14.70 5.14
CA GLY A 102 4.62 15.51 4.26
C GLY A 102 4.73 14.90 2.85
N LYS A 103 4.85 13.58 2.74
CA LYS A 103 4.99 12.90 1.45
C LYS A 103 3.68 12.80 0.67
N VAL A 104 2.54 12.62 1.34
CA VAL A 104 1.22 12.58 0.67
C VAL A 104 0.76 13.95 0.19
N SER A 105 1.37 15.05 0.65
CA SER A 105 0.99 16.42 0.26
C SER A 105 1.11 16.70 -1.25
N ARG A 106 1.93 15.92 -1.97
CA ARG A 106 2.05 16.00 -3.43
C ARG A 106 0.89 15.34 -4.19
N LEU A 107 0.12 14.49 -3.52
CA LEU A 107 -0.99 13.76 -4.14
C LEU A 107 -2.17 14.69 -4.32
N ARG A 108 -2.91 14.50 -5.41
CA ARG A 108 -4.13 15.26 -5.68
C ARG A 108 -5.26 14.83 -4.76
N GLU A 109 -5.34 13.54 -4.45
CA GLU A 109 -6.39 12.99 -3.61
C GLU A 109 -5.84 11.87 -2.73
N LEU A 110 -6.18 11.95 -1.44
CA LEU A 110 -5.95 10.91 -0.44
C LEU A 110 -7.27 10.70 0.31
N PRO A 111 -8.15 9.79 -0.13
CA PRO A 111 -9.42 9.54 0.55
C PRO A 111 -9.16 8.85 1.90
N LEU A 112 -8.90 9.64 2.93
CA LEU A 112 -8.89 9.21 4.33
C LEU A 112 -10.34 9.21 4.84
N HIS A 113 -11.20 8.36 4.29
CA HIS A 113 -12.41 8.02 5.04
C HIS A 113 -11.99 7.28 6.31
N GLU A 114 -12.63 7.61 7.44
CA GLU A 114 -12.38 7.18 8.84
C GLU A 114 -12.05 5.68 9.03
N SER A 115 -10.90 5.19 8.57
CA SER A 115 -10.69 3.74 8.46
C SER A 115 -9.25 3.27 8.59
N ILE A 116 -8.39 4.01 9.28
CA ILE A 116 -7.17 3.39 9.87
C ILE A 116 -7.55 2.55 11.11
N VAL A 117 -8.79 2.63 11.60
CA VAL A 117 -9.26 1.85 12.75
C VAL A 117 -10.60 1.19 12.41
N HIS A 118 -10.60 -0.14 12.33
CA HIS A 118 -11.42 -1.07 13.13
C HIS A 118 -11.20 -2.49 12.59
N TYR A 119 -11.30 -3.48 13.50
CA TYR A 119 -11.04 -4.92 13.37
C TYR A 119 -9.62 -5.40 13.70
N LEU A 120 -9.37 -5.54 15.01
CA LEU A 120 -9.00 -6.86 15.52
C LEU A 120 -10.19 -7.35 16.36
N PRO A 121 -10.65 -8.60 16.20
CA PRO A 121 -11.30 -9.29 17.31
C PRO A 121 -10.28 -9.35 18.45
N GLU A 122 -10.64 -8.79 19.60
CA GLU A 122 -10.14 -9.32 20.87
C GLU A 122 -10.51 -10.81 20.86
N ASP A 123 -9.55 -11.68 21.16
CA ASP A 123 -9.62 -13.15 21.12
C ASP A 123 -9.31 -13.84 19.78
N GLY A 124 -8.19 -14.58 19.74
CA GLY A 124 -8.02 -15.66 18.77
C GLY A 124 -6.63 -15.99 18.24
N TYR A 125 -5.56 -15.87 19.03
CA TYR A 125 -4.37 -16.71 18.80
C TYR A 125 -4.11 -17.51 20.08
N ARG A 126 -4.76 -18.67 20.16
CA ARG A 126 -4.25 -19.83 20.91
C ARG A 126 -3.56 -20.76 19.93
#